data_AF-A0A973UE33-F1
#
_entry.id   AF-A0A973UE33-F1
#
_cell.length_a   1.000
_cell.length_b   1.000
_cell.length_c   1.000
_cell.angle_alpha   90.00
_cell.angle_beta   90.00
_cell.angle_gamma   90.00
#
_symmetry.space_group_name_H-M   'P 1'
#
loop_
_entity.id
_entity.type
_entity.pdbx_description
1 polymer ?
#
loop_
_entity_poly.entity_id
_entity_poly.type
_entity_poly.pdbx_seq_one_letter_code
_entity_poly.pdbx_strand_id
1 'polypeptide(L)' 'MVRYAEPGAVEWVESGGGPLIAVPETVLPFWAGADGDETASDYDRACEVDGSVGLLPVGDSAALVFGDDPASTS' A
#
# COMPACT_ATOMS: atom_id res chain seq x y z
N MET A 1 -24.04 15.81 -10.36
CA MET A 1 -24.92 16.29 -9.26
C MET A 1 -24.00 16.65 -8.11
N VAL A 2 -23.79 17.94 -7.84
CA VAL A 2 -22.88 18.39 -6.77
C VAL A 2 -23.66 18.33 -5.45
N ARG A 3 -23.15 17.58 -4.47
CA ARG A 3 -23.69 17.56 -3.11
C ARG A 3 -22.96 18.62 -2.30
N TYR A 4 -23.70 19.57 -1.75
CA TYR A 4 -23.14 20.51 -0.77
C TYR A 4 -23.01 19.76 0.55
N ALA A 5 -21.78 19.60 1.04
CA ALA A 5 -21.53 19.07 2.38
C ALA A 5 -22.07 20.07 3.42
N GLU A 6 -22.80 19.57 4.41
CA GLU A 6 -23.27 20.37 5.55
C GLU A 6 -22.04 20.99 6.26
N PRO A 7 -22.07 22.27 6.67
CA PRO A 7 -20.95 22.87 7.39
C PRO A 7 -20.62 22.08 8.67
N GLY A 8 -19.46 21.43 8.70
CA GLY A 8 -19.02 20.57 9.81
C GLY A 8 -19.16 19.06 9.56
N ALA A 9 -19.78 18.64 8.46
CA ALA A 9 -19.73 17.25 8.00
C ALA A 9 -18.39 16.99 7.29
N VAL A 10 -17.59 16.09 7.85
CA VAL A 10 -16.39 15.58 7.16
C VAL A 10 -16.83 14.56 6.10
N GLU A 11 -16.28 14.69 4.90
CA GLU A 11 -16.46 13.70 3.85
C GLU A 11 -15.47 12.55 4.09
N TRP A 12 -15.99 11.34 4.25
CA TRP A 12 -15.17 10.14 4.32
C TRP A 12 -14.60 9.86 2.94
N VAL A 13 -13.28 9.68 2.88
CA VAL A 13 -12.60 9.21 1.67
C VAL A 13 -12.51 7.69 1.75
N GLU A 14 -13.08 7.01 0.76
CA GLU A 14 -12.87 5.58 0.61
C GLU A 14 -11.51 5.33 -0.05
N SER A 15 -10.72 4.45 0.56
CA SER A 15 -9.48 3.94 -0.02
C SER A 15 -9.76 2.65 -0.78
N GLY A 16 -8.96 2.36 -1.81
CA GLY A 16 -8.99 1.08 -2.51
C GLY A 16 -8.58 -0.12 -1.64
N GLY A 17 -8.03 0.13 -0.44
CA GLY A 17 -7.49 -0.90 0.45
C GLY A 17 -6.19 -1.50 -0.08
N GLY A 18 -5.74 -2.59 0.54
CA GLY A 18 -4.54 -3.36 0.18
C GLY A 18 -3.44 -3.29 1.24
N PRO A 19 -2.30 -3.97 0.99
CA PRO A 19 -1.34 -4.28 2.03
C PRO A 19 -0.60 -3.03 2.52
N LEU A 20 -0.24 -3.04 3.80
CA LEU A 20 0.70 -2.07 4.35
C LEU A 20 2.13 -2.47 3.97
N ILE A 21 2.91 -1.53 3.42
CA ILE A 21 4.27 -1.80 2.92
C ILE A 21 5.26 -0.88 3.63
N ALA A 22 6.25 -1.45 4.30
CA ALA A 22 7.36 -0.72 4.90
C ALA A 22 8.61 -0.84 4.02
N VAL A 23 8.99 0.25 3.38
CA VAL A 23 10.16 0.33 2.49
C VAL A 23 11.33 0.95 3.25
N PRO A 24 12.53 0.31 3.28
CA PRO A 24 13.71 0.93 3.86
C PRO A 24 14.07 2.24 3.15
N GLU A 25 14.41 3.29 3.90
CA GLU A 25 14.77 4.59 3.34
C GLU A 25 15.91 4.50 2.32
N THR A 26 16.84 3.57 2.52
CA THR A 26 18.00 3.33 1.64
C THR A 26 17.61 2.91 0.23
N VAL A 27 16.42 2.33 0.02
CA VAL A 27 15.93 1.87 -1.28
C VAL A 27 14.70 2.63 -1.78
N LEU A 28 14.22 3.65 -1.06
CA LEU A 28 13.11 4.50 -1.50
C LEU A 28 13.27 5.10 -2.90
N PRO A 29 14.47 5.50 -3.37
CA PRO A 29 14.63 5.99 -4.74
C PRO A 29 14.29 4.96 -5.84
N PHE A 30 14.22 3.67 -5.50
CA PHE A 30 13.89 2.58 -6.42
C PHE A 30 12.41 2.14 -6.32
N TRP A 31 11.64 2.70 -5.39
CA TRP A 31 10.22 2.41 -5.24
C TRP A 31 9.40 3.16 -6.29
N ALA A 32 8.76 2.44 -7.20
CA ALA A 32 7.97 2.99 -8.30
C ALA A 32 6.55 3.41 -7.87
N GLY A 33 6.07 3.00 -6.70
CA GLY A 33 4.73 3.34 -6.21
C GLY A 33 3.63 2.46 -6.78
N ALA A 34 2.41 3.02 -6.81
CA ALA A 34 1.19 2.35 -7.28
C ALA A 34 0.82 2.70 -8.73
N ASP A 35 1.47 3.70 -9.32
CA ASP A 35 1.20 4.16 -10.69
C ASP A 35 2.31 3.63 -11.62
N GLY A 36 2.13 2.42 -12.16
CA GLY A 36 3.08 1.78 -13.09
C GLY A 36 2.69 1.96 -14.56
N ASP A 37 3.61 2.47 -15.39
CA ASP A 37 3.44 2.70 -16.84
C ASP A 37 3.56 1.38 -17.64
N GLU A 38 4.55 0.53 -17.35
CA GLU A 38 4.78 -0.71 -18.07
C GLU A 38 5.21 -1.81 -17.09
N THR A 39 4.44 -2.91 -17.03
CA THR A 39 4.51 -4.01 -16.03
C THR A 39 3.97 -3.64 -14.63
N ALA A 40 3.45 -4.67 -13.92
CA ALA A 40 2.84 -4.54 -12.60
C ALA A 40 3.65 -3.60 -11.69
N SER A 41 3.00 -2.58 -11.13
CA SER A 41 3.63 -1.63 -10.21
C SER A 41 4.20 -2.36 -9.00
N ASP A 42 5.07 -1.69 -8.24
CA ASP A 42 5.55 -2.29 -7.00
C ASP A 42 4.41 -2.55 -6.01
N TYR A 43 3.35 -1.72 -6.06
CA TYR A 43 2.12 -1.96 -5.32
C TYR A 43 1.38 -3.22 -5.80
N ASP A 44 1.21 -3.39 -7.12
CA ASP A 44 0.56 -4.59 -7.68
C ASP A 44 1.32 -5.85 -7.26
N ARG A 45 2.66 -5.80 -7.29
CA ARG A 45 3.51 -6.90 -6.82
C ARG A 45 3.37 -7.17 -5.33
N ALA A 46 3.15 -6.14 -4.52
CA ALA A 46 2.89 -6.31 -3.08
C ALA A 46 1.54 -6.98 -2.81
N CYS A 47 0.51 -6.67 -3.61
CA CYS A 47 -0.81 -7.30 -3.50
C CYS A 47 -0.79 -8.82 -3.77
N GLU A 48 0.20 -9.32 -4.51
CA GLU A 48 0.38 -10.76 -4.76
C GLU A 48 1.17 -11.48 -3.66
N VAL A 49 1.62 -10.78 -2.61
CA VAL A 49 2.34 -11.38 -1.49
C VAL A 49 1.33 -11.95 -0.47
N ASP A 50 1.22 -13.28 -0.44
CA ASP A 50 0.36 -13.98 0.51
C ASP A 50 0.94 -14.06 1.94
N GLY A 51 0.04 -14.21 2.91
CA GLY A 51 0.36 -14.45 4.32
C GLY A 51 0.35 -13.20 5.20
N SER A 52 0.66 -13.37 6.48
CA SER A 52 0.62 -12.25 7.45
C SER A 52 1.76 -11.25 7.23
N VAL A 53 2.93 -11.73 6.78
CA VAL A 53 4.12 -10.93 6.51
C VAL A 53 4.89 -11.55 5.35
N GLY A 54 5.36 -10.73 4.40
CA GLY A 54 6.20 -11.16 3.30
C GLY A 54 7.24 -10.11 2.88
N LEU A 55 8.12 -10.49 1.95
CA LEU A 55 9.21 -9.63 1.45
C LEU A 55 9.01 -9.35 -0.04
N LEU A 56 9.10 -8.08 -0.41
CA LEU A 56 9.05 -7.62 -1.80
C LEU A 56 10.42 -7.03 -2.19
N PRO A 57 11.11 -7.56 -3.23
CA PRO A 57 12.37 -6.98 -3.69
C PRO A 57 12.21 -5.55 -4.22
N VAL A 58 13.03 -4.63 -3.71
CA VAL A 58 13.11 -3.21 -4.10
C VAL A 58 14.58 -2.78 -4.16
N GLY A 59 15.06 -2.39 -5.34
CA GLY A 59 16.48 -2.10 -5.54
C GLY A 59 17.39 -3.28 -5.18
N ASP A 60 18.34 -3.06 -4.28
CA ASP A 60 19.26 -4.07 -3.74
C ASP A 60 18.83 -4.62 -2.37
N SER A 61 17.62 -4.31 -1.91
CA SER A 61 17.05 -4.75 -0.63
C SER A 61 15.61 -5.26 -0.79
N ALA A 62 14.87 -5.35 0.32
CA ALA A 62 13.47 -5.76 0.33
C ALA A 62 12.62 -4.85 1.20
N ALA A 63 11.40 -4.57 0.73
CA ALA A 63 10.32 -4.00 1.52
C ALA A 63 9.57 -5.11 2.28
N LEU A 64 9.03 -4.76 3.44
CA LEU A 64 8.18 -5.63 4.25
C LEU A 64 6.72 -5.39 3.89
N VAL A 65 6.01 -6.45 3.51
CA VAL A 65 4.57 -6.41 3.21
C VAL A 65 3.82 -7.02 4.39
N PHE A 66 2.85 -6.30 4.94
CA PHE A 66 1.93 -6.77 5.97
C PHE A 66 0.59 -7.10 5.32
N GLY A 67 0.13 -8.34 5.52
CA GLY A 67 -1.14 -8.80 4.99
C GLY A 67 -2.35 -8.12 5.65
N ASP A 68 -3.50 -8.24 5.01
CA ASP A 68 -4.74 -7.54 5.39
C ASP A 68 -5.43 -8.07 6.66
N ASP A 69 -5.09 -9.28 7.13
CA ASP A 69 -5.77 -9.87 8.29
C ASP A 69 -5.25 -9.22 9.59
N PRO A 70 -6.10 -8.48 10.34
CA PRO A 70 -5.66 -7.82 11.56
C PRO A 70 -5.32 -8.89 12.60
N ALA A 71 -4.02 -9.08 12.85
CA ALA A 71 -3.56 -9.94 13.93
C ALA A 71 -4.12 -9.43 15.27
N SER A 72 -4.63 -10.34 16.10
CA SER A 72 -5.13 -9.99 17.42
C SER A 72 -4.03 -9.34 18.27
N THR A 73 -4.30 -8.13 18.76
CA THR A 73 -3.44 -7.45 19.74
C THR A 73 -3.87 -7.87 21.14
N SER A 74 -3.19 -8.86 21.73
CA SER A 74 -3.44 -9.31 23.11
C SER A 74 -2.69 -8.47 24.15
#